data_AF-A0A1X7IT04-F1
#
_entry.id   AF-A0A1X7IT04-F1
#
_cell.length_a   1.000
_cell.length_b   1.000
_cell.length_c   1.000
_cell.angle_alpha   90.00
_cell.angle_beta   90.00
_cell.angle_gamma   90.00
#
_symmetry.space_group_name_H-M   'P 1'
#
loop_
_entity.id
_entity.type
_entity.pdbx_description
1 polymer ?
#
loop_
_entity_poly.entity_id
_entity_poly.type
_entity_poly.pdbx_seq_one_letter_code
_entity_poly.pdbx_strand_id
1 'polypeptide(L)'
;MQSWTEIKNIENPTEEQQLEAIKLNWYAISLIQNPTETVQKAAFEKNEQAILYVKCGPCEALKQALNAMDEAKFLAAFKAEPNLLKFITNPALLKVAVSQDWRIVRKIDGASDELWAEAVRQSADALKFVHNAGEKVLVAAVERDWKYIQEIEVPTAAVVVAAVKQDYHAFEYVSIRRRTEPVQLAAVRTDWRCIQYLQRASEKVQMEAVKASKDALKLIKNPAPAVKEFCA
;
A
#
# COMPACT_ATOMS: atom_id res chain seq x y z
N MET A 1 -34.24 -10.98 32.23
CA MET A 1 -34.53 -11.66 30.94
C MET A 1 -34.03 -13.11 31.01
N GLN A 2 -34.76 -14.11 30.48
CA GLN A 2 -34.31 -15.53 30.51
C GLN A 2 -33.53 -15.94 29.26
N SER A 3 -33.84 -15.33 28.11
CA SER A 3 -33.11 -15.47 26.85
C SER A 3 -32.83 -14.11 26.22
N TRP A 4 -31.63 -13.93 25.65
CA TRP A 4 -31.24 -12.69 24.99
C TRP A 4 -32.15 -12.30 23.81
N THR A 5 -32.86 -13.28 23.22
CA THR A 5 -33.79 -13.04 22.11
C THR A 5 -35.10 -12.37 22.54
N GLU A 6 -35.43 -12.37 23.83
CA GLU A 6 -36.66 -11.76 24.36
C GLU A 6 -36.68 -10.24 24.16
N ILE A 7 -35.51 -9.61 24.04
CA ILE A 7 -35.36 -8.16 23.83
C ILE A 7 -36.14 -7.67 22.60
N LYS A 8 -36.33 -8.51 21.58
CA LYS A 8 -37.09 -8.17 20.37
C LYS A 8 -38.58 -7.95 20.62
N ASN A 9 -39.10 -8.46 21.74
CA ASN A 9 -40.51 -8.35 22.11
C ASN A 9 -40.77 -7.15 23.03
N ILE A 10 -39.73 -6.44 23.47
CA ILE A 10 -39.85 -5.26 24.33
C ILE A 10 -39.87 -4.03 23.44
N GLU A 11 -40.95 -3.26 23.49
CA GLU A 11 -41.02 -1.97 22.81
C GLU A 11 -40.15 -0.96 23.56
N ASN A 12 -39.20 -0.34 22.84
CA ASN A 12 -38.27 0.67 23.37
C ASN A 12 -37.56 0.23 24.68
N PRO A 13 -36.75 -0.85 24.65
CA PRO A 13 -36.10 -1.37 25.86
C PRO A 13 -35.14 -0.35 26.46
N THR A 14 -35.11 -0.26 27.79
CA THR A 14 -34.18 0.62 28.52
C THR A 14 -32.73 0.19 28.32
N GLU A 15 -31.77 1.09 28.56
CA GLU A 15 -30.34 0.75 28.46
C GLU A 15 -29.99 -0.47 29.32
N GLU A 16 -30.55 -0.58 30.53
CA GLU A 16 -30.35 -1.71 31.43
C GLU A 16 -30.84 -3.03 30.84
N GLN A 17 -32.03 -3.05 30.22
CA GLN A 17 -32.59 -4.22 29.55
C GLN A 17 -31.77 -4.62 28.32
N GLN A 18 -31.31 -3.63 27.55
CA GLN A 18 -30.40 -3.85 26.43
C GLN A 18 -29.08 -4.47 26.90
N LEU A 19 -28.48 -3.94 27.96
CA LEU A 19 -27.24 -4.48 28.55
C LEU A 19 -27.45 -5.89 29.11
N GLU A 20 -28.61 -6.19 29.69
CA GLU A 20 -28.95 -7.55 30.14
C GLU A 20 -28.93 -8.55 28.97
N ALA A 21 -29.51 -8.17 27.82
CA ALA A 21 -29.47 -9.00 26.62
C ALA A 21 -28.03 -9.19 26.08
N ILE A 22 -27.23 -8.12 26.04
CA ILE A 22 -25.82 -8.17 25.61
C ILE A 22 -24.96 -9.03 26.55
N LYS A 23 -25.22 -9.00 27.86
CA LYS A 23 -24.54 -9.85 28.84
C LYS A 23 -24.71 -11.33 28.50
N LEU A 24 -25.93 -11.73 28.14
CA LEU A 24 -26.27 -13.08 27.72
C LEU A 24 -25.65 -13.44 26.35
N ASN A 25 -25.75 -12.56 25.35
CA ASN A 25 -25.11 -12.75 24.04
C ASN A 25 -24.86 -11.41 23.34
N TRP A 26 -23.62 -11.16 22.91
CA TRP A 26 -23.26 -9.95 22.17
C TRP A 26 -24.10 -9.74 20.91
N TYR A 27 -24.54 -10.84 20.28
CA TYR A 27 -25.34 -10.82 19.06
C TYR A 27 -26.76 -10.27 19.27
N ALA A 28 -27.20 -10.12 20.52
CA ALA A 28 -28.47 -9.46 20.85
C ALA A 28 -28.54 -8.02 20.33
N ILE A 29 -27.40 -7.38 20.06
CA ILE A 29 -27.32 -6.06 19.41
C ILE A 29 -28.08 -6.03 18.07
N SER A 30 -28.12 -7.15 17.33
CA SER A 30 -28.84 -7.27 16.06
C SER A 30 -30.36 -7.17 16.21
N LEU A 31 -30.89 -7.41 17.41
CA LEU A 31 -32.32 -7.36 17.72
C LEU A 31 -32.75 -6.00 18.27
N ILE A 32 -31.81 -5.15 18.69
CA ILE A 32 -32.11 -3.84 19.27
C ILE A 32 -32.14 -2.79 18.15
N GLN A 33 -33.25 -2.06 18.03
CA GLN A 33 -33.43 -1.08 16.94
C GLN A 33 -32.53 0.14 17.12
N ASN A 34 -32.45 0.69 18.33
CA ASN A 34 -31.68 1.88 18.68
C ASN A 34 -30.82 1.63 19.93
N PRO A 35 -29.76 0.81 19.83
CA PRO A 35 -28.91 0.53 20.98
C PRO A 35 -28.13 1.77 21.40
N THR A 36 -28.08 2.05 22.71
CA THR A 36 -27.28 3.16 23.24
C THR A 36 -25.79 2.96 22.96
N GLU A 37 -24.99 4.03 23.01
CA GLU A 37 -23.54 3.88 22.81
C GLU A 37 -22.89 2.92 23.82
N THR A 38 -23.36 2.94 25.07
CA THR A 38 -22.91 2.03 26.13
C THR A 38 -23.17 0.57 25.75
N VAL A 39 -24.35 0.28 25.20
CA VAL A 39 -24.77 -1.05 24.76
C VAL A 39 -23.95 -1.51 23.56
N GLN A 40 -23.73 -0.61 22.59
CA GLN A 40 -22.88 -0.89 21.43
C GLN A 40 -21.44 -1.24 21.84
N LYS A 41 -20.84 -0.47 22.77
CA LYS A 41 -19.52 -0.74 23.35
C LYS A 41 -19.45 -2.08 24.07
N ALA A 42 -20.42 -2.37 24.94
CA ALA A 42 -20.47 -3.64 25.65
C ALA A 42 -20.58 -4.86 24.71
N ALA A 43 -21.29 -4.72 23.58
CA ALA A 43 -21.37 -5.77 22.57
C ALA A 43 -20.03 -5.94 21.83
N PHE A 44 -19.41 -4.83 21.44
CA PHE A 44 -18.13 -4.80 20.72
C PHE A 44 -16.97 -5.35 21.55
N GLU A 45 -16.94 -5.06 22.86
CA GLU A 45 -15.93 -5.60 23.79
C GLU A 45 -16.00 -7.13 23.91
N LYS A 46 -17.19 -7.72 23.75
CA LYS A 46 -17.38 -9.17 23.73
C LYS A 46 -17.01 -9.78 22.37
N ASN A 47 -17.31 -9.08 21.28
CA ASN A 47 -16.95 -9.48 19.91
C ASN A 47 -16.98 -8.27 18.98
N GLU A 48 -15.86 -8.00 18.32
CA GLU A 48 -15.66 -6.87 17.41
C GLU A 48 -16.66 -6.86 16.24
N GLN A 49 -17.15 -8.05 15.84
CA GLN A 49 -18.15 -8.23 14.80
C GLN A 49 -19.48 -7.56 15.13
N ALA A 50 -19.75 -7.26 16.40
CA ALA A 50 -20.96 -6.55 16.83
C ALA A 50 -21.18 -5.25 16.04
N ILE A 51 -20.11 -4.57 15.61
CA ILE A 51 -20.16 -3.33 14.82
C ILE A 51 -20.96 -3.48 13.52
N LEU A 52 -20.98 -4.68 12.92
CA LEU A 52 -21.70 -4.96 11.67
C LEU A 52 -23.21 -5.11 11.86
N TYR A 53 -23.65 -5.39 13.09
CA TYR A 53 -25.04 -5.74 13.40
C TYR A 53 -25.80 -4.60 14.09
N VAL A 54 -25.19 -3.42 14.25
CA VAL A 54 -25.86 -2.22 14.77
C VAL A 54 -26.79 -1.63 13.70
N LYS A 55 -28.10 -1.82 13.85
CA LYS A 55 -29.10 -1.41 12.86
C LYS A 55 -29.14 0.09 12.56
N CYS A 56 -29.01 0.93 13.59
CA CYS A 56 -28.96 2.39 13.43
C CYS A 56 -27.58 2.91 12.97
N GLY A 57 -26.64 2.02 12.70
CA GLY A 57 -25.25 2.33 12.40
C GLY A 57 -24.38 2.41 13.67
N PRO A 58 -23.11 1.98 13.60
CA PRO A 58 -22.22 2.02 14.76
C PRO A 58 -21.83 3.45 15.12
N CYS A 59 -21.76 3.74 16.42
CA CYS A 59 -21.29 5.03 16.92
C CYS A 59 -19.81 5.28 16.58
N GLU A 60 -19.41 6.55 16.56
CA GLU A 60 -18.04 6.94 16.18
C GLU A 60 -16.97 6.34 17.11
N ALA A 61 -17.28 6.19 18.40
CA ALA A 61 -16.38 5.57 19.36
C ALA A 61 -16.05 4.11 18.99
N LEU A 62 -16.99 3.34 18.43
CA LEU A 62 -16.72 1.98 17.96
C LEU A 62 -15.84 1.97 16.72
N LYS A 63 -16.11 2.84 15.76
CA LYS A 63 -15.27 2.97 14.56
C LYS A 63 -13.84 3.34 14.95
N GLN A 64 -13.67 4.26 15.89
CA GLN A 64 -12.36 4.62 16.43
C GLN A 64 -11.68 3.45 17.14
N ALA A 65 -12.40 2.72 18.00
CA ALA A 65 -11.87 1.54 18.69
C ALA A 65 -11.42 0.45 17.71
N LEU A 66 -12.19 0.19 16.65
CA LEU A 66 -11.83 -0.75 15.60
C LEU A 66 -10.56 -0.29 14.84
N ASN A 67 -10.46 1.00 14.53
CA ASN A 67 -9.30 1.57 13.83
C ASN A 67 -8.07 1.75 14.71
N ALA A 68 -8.21 1.65 16.02
CA ALA A 68 -7.12 1.74 17.00
C ALA A 68 -6.62 0.35 17.46
N MET A 69 -7.17 -0.75 16.91
CA MET A 69 -6.71 -2.09 17.23
C MET A 69 -5.25 -2.28 16.86
N ASP A 70 -4.53 -3.04 17.68
CA ASP A 70 -3.27 -3.61 17.27
C ASP A 70 -3.48 -4.60 16.11
N GLU A 71 -2.41 -4.80 15.36
CA GLU A 71 -2.43 -5.64 14.16
C GLU A 71 -2.87 -7.08 14.43
N ALA A 72 -2.42 -7.69 15.53
CA ALA A 72 -2.71 -9.08 15.83
C ALA A 72 -4.19 -9.28 16.15
N LYS A 73 -4.75 -8.38 16.97
CA LYS A 73 -6.18 -8.38 17.29
C LYS A 73 -7.04 -8.12 16.06
N PHE A 74 -6.69 -7.11 15.26
CA PHE A 74 -7.38 -6.82 14.01
C PHE A 74 -7.36 -8.04 13.07
N LEU A 75 -6.21 -8.69 12.91
CA LEU A 75 -6.06 -9.83 12.01
C LEU A 75 -6.94 -11.01 12.43
N ALA A 76 -7.04 -11.30 13.73
CA ALA A 76 -7.93 -12.34 14.25
C ALA A 76 -9.40 -12.02 13.95
N ALA A 77 -9.85 -10.79 14.22
CA ALA A 77 -11.21 -10.34 13.95
C ALA A 77 -11.51 -10.34 12.44
N PHE A 78 -10.60 -9.85 11.61
CA PHE A 78 -10.72 -9.78 10.15
C PHE A 78 -10.80 -11.16 9.50
N LYS A 79 -10.01 -12.14 9.97
CA LYS A 79 -10.08 -13.53 9.49
C LYS A 79 -11.43 -14.18 9.78
N ALA A 80 -12.02 -13.86 10.93
CA ALA A 80 -13.33 -14.35 11.29
C ALA A 80 -14.45 -13.65 10.49
N GLU A 81 -14.31 -12.36 10.21
CA GLU A 81 -15.31 -11.56 9.49
C GLU A 81 -14.68 -10.47 8.62
N PRO A 82 -14.44 -10.75 7.32
CA PRO A 82 -13.82 -9.80 6.41
C PRO A 82 -14.64 -8.52 6.14
N ASN A 83 -15.96 -8.54 6.40
CA ASN A 83 -16.81 -7.36 6.19
C ASN A 83 -16.51 -6.22 7.18
N LEU A 84 -15.73 -6.48 8.24
CA LEU A 84 -15.18 -5.43 9.11
C LEU A 84 -14.46 -4.32 8.33
N LEU A 85 -13.88 -4.65 7.17
CA LEU A 85 -13.18 -3.71 6.29
C LEU A 85 -14.03 -2.47 5.94
N LYS A 86 -15.36 -2.60 5.90
CA LYS A 86 -16.29 -1.49 5.68
C LYS A 86 -16.09 -0.31 6.64
N PHE A 87 -15.59 -0.58 7.85
CA PHE A 87 -15.39 0.42 8.89
C PHE A 87 -13.90 0.73 9.14
N ILE A 88 -12.99 0.15 8.38
CA ILE A 88 -11.54 0.39 8.52
C ILE A 88 -11.13 1.56 7.62
N THR A 89 -10.54 2.58 8.23
CA THR A 89 -9.92 3.73 7.59
C THR A 89 -8.45 3.87 7.94
N ASN A 90 -7.95 3.14 8.94
CA ASN A 90 -6.55 3.12 9.34
C ASN A 90 -5.68 2.50 8.21
N PRO A 91 -4.77 3.26 7.58
CA PRO A 91 -3.94 2.77 6.49
C PRO A 91 -3.06 1.57 6.86
N ALA A 92 -2.60 1.48 8.11
CA ALA A 92 -1.79 0.35 8.57
C ALA A 92 -2.62 -0.94 8.59
N LEU A 93 -3.85 -0.90 9.12
CA LEU A 93 -4.74 -2.05 9.15
C LEU A 93 -5.23 -2.43 7.74
N LEU A 94 -5.50 -1.45 6.87
CA LEU A 94 -5.81 -1.72 5.46
C LEU A 94 -4.65 -2.43 4.76
N LYS A 95 -3.41 -2.01 5.01
CA LYS A 95 -2.21 -2.66 4.47
C LYS A 95 -2.09 -4.10 4.97
N VAL A 96 -2.37 -4.35 6.25
CA VAL A 96 -2.41 -5.71 6.83
C VAL A 96 -3.48 -6.56 6.14
N ALA A 97 -4.68 -6.02 5.89
CA ALA A 97 -5.71 -6.75 5.17
C ALA A 97 -5.26 -7.11 3.74
N VAL A 98 -4.68 -6.14 3.01
CA VAL A 98 -4.13 -6.36 1.67
C VAL A 98 -2.98 -7.36 1.69
N SER A 99 -2.15 -7.41 2.73
CA SER A 99 -1.05 -8.37 2.87
C SER A 99 -1.51 -9.83 3.01
N GLN A 100 -2.75 -10.07 3.46
CA GLN A 100 -3.34 -11.41 3.52
C GLN A 100 -3.88 -11.88 2.18
N ASP A 101 -4.52 -10.99 1.42
CA ASP A 101 -5.00 -11.25 0.07
C ASP A 101 -5.05 -9.93 -0.72
N TRP A 102 -4.13 -9.80 -1.67
CA TRP A 102 -4.02 -8.59 -2.50
C TRP A 102 -5.35 -8.19 -3.16
N ARG A 103 -6.24 -9.15 -3.47
CA ARG A 103 -7.53 -8.89 -4.14
C ARG A 103 -8.47 -8.04 -3.28
N ILE A 104 -8.24 -7.97 -1.97
CA ILE A 104 -9.00 -7.13 -1.03
C ILE A 104 -8.92 -5.66 -1.41
N VAL A 105 -7.80 -5.20 -1.98
CA VAL A 105 -7.62 -3.79 -2.36
C VAL A 105 -8.74 -3.28 -3.28
N ARG A 106 -9.33 -4.18 -4.09
CA ARG A 106 -10.46 -3.87 -5.00
C ARG A 106 -11.76 -3.53 -4.28
N LYS A 107 -11.86 -3.88 -3.00
CA LYS A 107 -13.02 -3.60 -2.14
C LYS A 107 -12.82 -2.35 -1.28
N ILE A 108 -11.65 -1.72 -1.34
CA ILE A 108 -11.32 -0.51 -0.59
C ILE A 108 -11.62 0.69 -1.50
N ASP A 109 -12.70 1.39 -1.20
CA ASP A 109 -13.07 2.61 -1.92
C ASP A 109 -11.97 3.67 -1.76
N GLY A 110 -11.48 4.20 -2.88
CA GLY A 110 -10.39 5.17 -2.87
C GLY A 110 -9.05 4.61 -2.37
N ALA A 111 -8.80 3.30 -2.55
CA ALA A 111 -7.53 2.66 -2.22
C ALA A 111 -6.32 3.48 -2.72
N SER A 112 -5.39 3.78 -1.81
CA SER A 112 -4.23 4.62 -2.10
C SER A 112 -3.17 3.88 -2.92
N ASP A 113 -2.25 4.64 -3.51
CA ASP A 113 -1.09 4.09 -4.24
C ASP A 113 -0.24 3.17 -3.35
N GLU A 114 -0.16 3.41 -2.04
CA GLU A 114 0.54 2.53 -1.11
C GLU A 114 -0.10 1.15 -1.01
N LEU A 115 -1.44 1.08 -0.97
CA LEU A 115 -2.18 -0.17 -0.92
C LEU A 115 -2.07 -0.92 -2.25
N TRP A 116 -2.16 -0.20 -3.37
CA TRP A 116 -1.94 -0.79 -4.69
C TRP A 116 -0.50 -1.28 -4.87
N ALA A 117 0.49 -0.52 -4.41
CA ALA A 117 1.89 -0.96 -4.42
C ALA A 117 2.08 -2.24 -3.60
N GLU A 118 1.45 -2.35 -2.44
CA GLU A 118 1.46 -3.58 -1.64
C GLU A 118 0.84 -4.77 -2.39
N ALA A 119 -0.29 -4.56 -3.06
CA ALA A 119 -0.94 -5.58 -3.88
C ALA A 119 -0.05 -6.02 -5.07
N VAL A 120 0.64 -5.08 -5.73
CA VAL A 120 1.54 -5.35 -6.87
C VAL A 120 2.78 -6.13 -6.45
N ARG A 121 3.32 -5.88 -5.25
CA ARG A 121 4.42 -6.67 -4.69
C ARG A 121 4.04 -8.13 -4.50
N GLN A 122 2.79 -8.40 -4.11
CA GLN A 122 2.29 -9.77 -3.98
C GLN A 122 1.96 -10.42 -5.32
N SER A 123 1.36 -9.69 -6.26
CA SER A 123 0.92 -10.24 -7.54
C SER A 123 1.00 -9.23 -8.67
N ALA A 124 1.61 -9.66 -9.78
CA ALA A 124 1.61 -8.94 -11.06
C ALA A 124 0.18 -8.61 -11.54
N ASP A 125 -0.78 -9.50 -11.27
CA ASP A 125 -2.16 -9.36 -11.72
C ASP A 125 -2.85 -8.14 -11.11
N ALA A 126 -2.37 -7.62 -9.98
CA ALA A 126 -2.91 -6.40 -9.38
C ALA A 126 -2.81 -5.19 -10.32
N LEU A 127 -1.77 -5.11 -11.15
CA LEU A 127 -1.59 -4.03 -12.13
C LEU A 127 -2.75 -3.94 -13.12
N LYS A 128 -3.41 -5.06 -13.45
CA LYS A 128 -4.57 -5.09 -14.37
C LYS A 128 -5.77 -4.29 -13.85
N PHE A 129 -5.80 -4.01 -12.54
CA PHE A 129 -6.90 -3.29 -11.89
C PHE A 129 -6.52 -1.85 -11.51
N VAL A 130 -5.30 -1.41 -11.78
CA VAL A 130 -4.84 -0.04 -11.52
C VAL A 130 -5.12 0.82 -12.75
N HIS A 131 -6.06 1.76 -12.65
CA HIS A 131 -6.41 2.64 -13.77
C HIS A 131 -5.42 3.79 -13.98
N ASN A 132 -4.79 4.27 -12.91
CA ASN A 132 -3.76 5.32 -12.98
C ASN A 132 -2.68 4.99 -11.95
N ALA A 133 -1.61 4.34 -12.40
CA ALA A 133 -0.54 3.89 -11.52
C ALA A 133 0.36 5.08 -11.14
N GLY A 134 0.28 5.53 -9.89
CA GLY A 134 1.23 6.50 -9.38
C GLY A 134 2.61 5.89 -9.12
N GLU A 135 3.56 6.74 -8.74
CA GLU A 135 4.98 6.38 -8.66
C GLU A 135 5.25 5.16 -7.77
N LYS A 136 4.55 5.03 -6.62
CA LYS A 136 4.75 3.90 -5.70
C LYS A 136 4.34 2.56 -6.32
N VAL A 137 3.27 2.55 -7.10
CA VAL A 137 2.79 1.36 -7.81
C VAL A 137 3.78 0.97 -8.91
N LEU A 138 4.27 1.95 -9.67
CA LEU A 138 5.27 1.73 -10.72
C LEU A 138 6.61 1.23 -10.13
N VAL A 139 7.05 1.80 -9.01
CA VAL A 139 8.23 1.31 -8.27
C VAL A 139 8.01 -0.13 -7.83
N ALA A 140 6.88 -0.46 -7.21
CA ALA A 140 6.58 -1.84 -6.82
C ALA A 140 6.54 -2.82 -8.01
N ALA A 141 6.07 -2.37 -9.18
CA ALA A 141 6.05 -3.17 -10.39
C ALA A 141 7.46 -3.52 -10.87
N VAL A 142 8.34 -2.51 -10.98
CA VAL A 142 9.72 -2.73 -11.41
C VAL A 142 10.56 -3.42 -10.35
N GLU A 143 10.27 -3.24 -9.05
CA GLU A 143 10.89 -4.00 -7.95
C GLU A 143 10.62 -5.51 -8.06
N ARG A 144 9.48 -5.90 -8.62
CA ARG A 144 9.13 -7.31 -8.82
C ARG A 144 9.72 -7.89 -10.11
N ASP A 145 9.70 -7.10 -11.18
CA ASP A 145 10.37 -7.44 -12.45
C ASP A 145 10.79 -6.14 -13.14
N TRP A 146 12.11 -5.89 -13.15
CA TRP A 146 12.66 -4.67 -13.74
C TRP A 146 12.24 -4.47 -15.19
N LYS A 147 11.96 -5.55 -15.94
CA LYS A 147 11.56 -5.49 -17.36
C LYS A 147 10.27 -4.72 -17.57
N TYR A 148 9.43 -4.61 -16.53
CA TYR A 148 8.23 -3.79 -16.57
C TYR A 148 8.51 -2.31 -16.90
N ILE A 149 9.75 -1.83 -16.73
CA ILE A 149 10.16 -0.50 -17.18
C ILE A 149 9.91 -0.24 -18.67
N GLN A 150 9.87 -1.30 -19.50
CA GLN A 150 9.55 -1.22 -20.93
C GLN A 150 8.11 -0.77 -21.19
N GLU A 151 7.21 -1.06 -20.25
CA GLU A 151 5.78 -0.71 -20.31
C GLU A 151 5.50 0.70 -19.75
N ILE A 152 6.50 1.37 -19.17
CA ILE A 152 6.34 2.67 -18.55
C ILE A 152 6.75 3.77 -19.52
N GLU A 153 5.77 4.53 -20.02
CA GLU A 153 6.00 5.60 -21.00
C GLU A 153 6.87 6.76 -20.44
N VAL A 154 6.68 7.09 -19.16
CA VAL A 154 7.35 8.22 -18.49
C VAL A 154 7.90 7.75 -17.14
N PRO A 155 9.00 6.99 -17.11
CA PRO A 155 9.56 6.51 -15.86
C PRO A 155 10.22 7.66 -15.10
N THR A 156 9.87 7.81 -13.82
CA THR A 156 10.52 8.77 -12.93
C THR A 156 11.92 8.28 -12.55
N ALA A 157 12.75 9.15 -11.99
CA ALA A 157 14.07 8.75 -11.49
C ALA A 157 13.96 7.62 -10.44
N ALA A 158 12.93 7.61 -9.60
CA ALA A 158 12.73 6.57 -8.60
C ALA A 158 12.45 5.20 -9.23
N VAL A 159 11.59 5.15 -10.26
CA VAL A 159 11.30 3.93 -11.04
C VAL A 159 12.56 3.42 -11.73
N VAL A 160 13.33 4.31 -12.36
CA VAL A 160 14.59 3.94 -13.03
C VAL A 160 15.60 3.37 -12.03
N VAL A 161 15.76 4.02 -10.87
CA VAL A 161 16.67 3.53 -9.81
C VAL A 161 16.24 2.15 -9.31
N ALA A 162 14.94 1.93 -9.08
CA ALA A 162 14.43 0.65 -8.61
C ALA A 162 14.70 -0.48 -9.61
N ALA A 163 14.58 -0.21 -10.91
CA ALA A 163 14.91 -1.17 -11.97
C ALA A 163 16.43 -1.42 -12.08
N VAL A 164 17.24 -0.34 -12.09
CA VAL A 164 18.72 -0.42 -12.19
C VAL A 164 19.35 -1.14 -11.01
N LYS A 165 18.77 -1.05 -9.81
CA LYS A 165 19.20 -1.81 -8.62
C LYS A 165 19.14 -3.32 -8.81
N GLN A 166 18.23 -3.82 -9.65
CA GLN A 166 18.17 -5.25 -10.00
C GLN A 166 19.10 -5.58 -11.15
N ASP A 167 19.05 -4.79 -12.22
CA ASP A 167 19.89 -4.96 -13.39
C ASP A 167 20.15 -3.62 -14.07
N TYR A 168 21.42 -3.23 -14.18
CA TYR A 168 21.80 -1.98 -14.83
C TYR A 168 21.39 -1.92 -16.32
N HIS A 169 21.20 -3.08 -16.99
CA HIS A 169 20.66 -3.13 -18.36
C HIS A 169 19.24 -2.58 -18.44
N ALA A 170 18.50 -2.49 -17.33
CA ALA A 170 17.18 -1.85 -17.31
C ALA A 170 17.21 -0.42 -17.86
N PHE A 171 18.32 0.30 -17.65
CA PHE A 171 18.46 1.67 -18.15
C PHE A 171 18.49 1.77 -19.69
N GLU A 172 18.90 0.71 -20.38
CA GLU A 172 18.87 0.64 -21.84
C GLU A 172 17.45 0.79 -22.39
N TYR A 173 16.45 0.29 -21.65
CA TYR A 173 15.05 0.29 -22.04
C TYR A 173 14.31 1.59 -21.72
N VAL A 174 14.92 2.50 -20.97
CA VAL A 174 14.36 3.84 -20.76
C VAL A 174 14.45 4.62 -22.07
N SER A 175 13.33 5.12 -22.59
CA SER A 175 13.30 5.91 -23.83
C SER A 175 14.32 7.05 -23.80
N ILE A 176 15.07 7.24 -24.89
CA ILE A 176 16.12 8.27 -25.00
C ILE A 176 15.55 9.67 -24.67
N ARG A 177 14.30 9.96 -25.05
CA ARG A 177 13.62 11.23 -24.76
C ARG A 177 13.30 11.44 -23.27
N ARG A 178 13.28 10.37 -22.47
CA ARG A 178 12.98 10.37 -21.04
C ARG A 178 14.23 10.27 -20.16
N ARG A 179 15.42 10.03 -20.73
CA ARG A 179 16.71 10.08 -20.03
C ARG A 179 17.13 11.54 -19.77
N THR A 180 16.33 12.29 -19.03
CA THR A 180 16.68 13.65 -18.58
C THR A 180 17.94 13.60 -17.70
N GLU A 181 18.66 14.70 -17.55
CA GLU A 181 19.89 14.71 -16.73
C GLU A 181 19.66 14.18 -15.29
N PRO A 182 18.56 14.53 -14.58
CA PRO A 182 18.26 13.90 -13.28
C PRO A 182 18.13 12.37 -13.33
N VAL A 183 17.49 11.84 -14.37
CA VAL A 183 17.34 10.38 -14.58
C VAL A 183 18.69 9.74 -14.90
N GLN A 184 19.51 10.38 -15.75
CA GLN A 184 20.87 9.91 -16.06
C GLN A 184 21.75 9.85 -14.81
N LEU A 185 21.74 10.91 -14.00
CA LEU A 185 22.49 10.99 -12.74
C LEU A 185 22.01 9.92 -11.77
N ALA A 186 20.70 9.73 -11.62
CA ALA A 186 20.13 8.72 -10.74
C ALA A 186 20.54 7.29 -11.17
N ALA A 187 20.48 6.99 -12.46
CA ALA A 187 20.91 5.69 -13.01
C ALA A 187 22.42 5.46 -12.78
N VAL A 188 23.28 6.41 -13.16
CA VAL A 188 24.74 6.30 -13.04
C VAL A 188 25.21 6.22 -11.59
N ARG A 189 24.56 6.95 -10.67
CA ARG A 189 24.86 6.84 -9.23
C ARG A 189 24.44 5.51 -8.63
N THR A 190 23.43 4.86 -9.22
CA THR A 190 23.00 3.52 -8.80
C THR A 190 23.93 2.47 -9.37
N ASP A 191 24.25 2.55 -10.66
CA ASP A 191 25.24 1.72 -11.32
C ASP A 191 25.96 2.50 -12.42
N TRP A 192 27.26 2.72 -12.22
CA TRP A 192 28.09 3.51 -13.12
C TRP A 192 28.11 2.96 -14.55
N ARG A 193 27.87 1.65 -14.74
CA ARG A 193 27.84 1.00 -16.06
C ARG A 193 26.70 1.50 -16.94
N CYS A 194 25.67 2.13 -16.36
CA CYS A 194 24.59 2.79 -17.11
C CYS A 194 25.11 3.85 -18.09
N ILE A 195 26.30 4.41 -17.85
CA ILE A 195 26.94 5.41 -18.71
C ILE A 195 27.10 4.93 -20.16
N GLN A 196 27.25 3.62 -20.39
CA GLN A 196 27.43 3.05 -21.72
C GLN A 196 26.23 3.26 -22.65
N TYR A 197 25.04 3.42 -22.07
CA TYR A 197 23.79 3.68 -22.79
C TYR A 197 23.61 5.17 -23.13
N LEU A 198 24.53 6.05 -22.74
CA LEU A 198 24.42 7.49 -22.96
C LEU A 198 25.33 7.97 -24.09
N GLN A 199 24.71 8.43 -25.18
CA GLN A 199 25.44 8.95 -26.35
C GLN A 199 26.08 10.32 -26.10
N ARG A 200 25.37 11.18 -25.35
CA ARG A 200 25.73 12.58 -25.07
C ARG A 200 25.45 12.92 -23.61
N ALA A 201 26.08 12.18 -22.69
CA ALA A 201 26.05 12.50 -21.27
C ALA A 201 26.79 13.83 -21.02
N SER A 202 26.28 14.67 -20.11
CA SER A 202 26.99 15.88 -19.68
C SER A 202 28.28 15.52 -18.94
N GLU A 203 29.23 16.46 -18.87
CA GLU A 203 30.45 16.27 -18.08
C GLU A 203 30.14 15.86 -16.63
N LYS A 204 29.08 16.45 -16.05
CA LYS A 204 28.60 16.10 -14.71
C LYS A 204 28.23 14.62 -14.59
N VAL A 205 27.42 14.10 -15.51
CA VAL A 205 27.03 12.67 -15.51
C VAL A 205 28.23 11.76 -15.73
N GLN A 206 29.13 12.13 -16.65
CA GLN A 206 30.36 11.40 -16.90
C GLN A 206 31.27 11.34 -15.66
N MET A 207 31.42 12.48 -14.97
CA MET A 207 32.23 12.61 -13.76
C MET A 207 31.68 11.74 -12.63
N GLU A 208 30.36 11.64 -12.47
CA GLU A 208 29.73 10.75 -11.49
C GLU A 208 30.07 9.28 -11.78
N ALA A 209 30.08 8.86 -13.05
CA ALA A 209 30.44 7.50 -13.42
C ALA A 209 31.91 7.19 -13.09
N VAL A 210 32.84 8.07 -13.46
CA VAL A 210 34.28 7.82 -13.24
C VAL A 210 34.71 7.95 -11.78
N LYS A 211 34.00 8.75 -10.98
CA LYS A 211 34.18 8.80 -9.52
C LYS A 211 33.80 7.48 -8.86
N ALA A 212 32.78 6.79 -9.37
CA ALA A 212 32.40 5.47 -8.89
C ALA A 212 33.36 4.38 -9.39
N SER A 213 33.83 4.46 -10.64
CA SER A 213 34.87 3.58 -11.18
C SER A 213 35.60 4.22 -12.35
N LYS A 214 36.93 4.33 -12.29
CA LYS A 214 37.75 4.84 -13.41
C LYS A 214 37.57 4.01 -14.70
N ASP A 215 37.17 2.74 -14.60
CA ASP A 215 36.87 1.90 -15.77
C ASP A 215 35.67 2.43 -16.59
N ALA A 216 34.81 3.25 -16.00
CA ALA A 216 33.71 3.91 -16.71
C ALA A 216 34.20 4.73 -17.91
N LEU A 217 35.44 5.25 -17.88
CA LEU A 217 36.02 6.00 -18.99
C LEU A 217 36.00 5.21 -20.30
N LYS A 218 36.23 3.90 -20.24
CA LYS A 218 36.23 2.99 -21.41
C LYS A 218 34.84 2.88 -22.05
N LEU A 219 33.78 3.17 -21.31
CA LEU A 219 32.38 3.07 -21.74
C LEU A 219 31.80 4.42 -22.19
N ILE A 220 32.48 5.54 -21.91
CA ILE A 220 32.01 6.87 -22.29
C ILE A 220 32.33 7.12 -23.77
N LYS A 221 31.29 7.37 -24.58
CA LYS A 221 31.44 7.59 -26.04
C LYS A 221 32.15 8.91 -26.38
N ASN A 222 31.89 9.97 -25.61
CA ASN A 222 32.43 11.31 -25.84
C ASN A 222 32.95 11.91 -24.52
N PRO A 223 34.12 11.45 -24.01
CA PRO A 223 34.62 11.86 -22.70
C PRO A 223 35.09 13.31 -22.69
N ALA A 224 34.57 14.10 -21.75
CA ALA A 224 34.97 15.48 -21.52
C ALA A 224 36.45 15.57 -21.09
N PRO A 225 37.18 16.66 -21.41
CA PRO A 225 38.59 16.81 -21.04
C PRO A 225 38.85 16.60 -19.54
N ALA A 226 38.04 17.22 -18.67
CA ALA A 226 38.15 17.08 -17.22
C ALA A 226 37.95 15.63 -16.72
N VAL A 227 37.13 14.84 -17.42
CA VAL A 227 36.89 13.42 -17.10
C VAL A 227 38.11 12.57 -17.45
N LYS A 228 38.78 12.87 -18.57
CA LYS A 228 40.04 12.20 -18.95
C LYS A 228 41.15 12.52 -17.96
N GLU A 229 41.29 13.79 -17.59
CA GLU A 229 42.28 14.26 -16.62
C GLU A 229 42.08 13.63 -15.23
N PHE A 230 40.84 13.50 -14.78
CA PHE A 230 40.53 12.82 -13.52
C PHE A 230 40.91 11.32 -13.51
N CYS A 231 40.83 10.65 -14.66
CA CYS A 231 41.09 9.22 -14.77
C CYS A 231 42.56 8.86 -15.00
N ALA A 232 43.38 9.81 -15.47
CA ALA A 232 44.84 9.69 -15.50
C ALA A 232 45.41 9.35 -14.11
#